data_AF-A0A935MCA5-F1
#
_entry.id   AF-A0A935MCA5-F1
#
_cell.length_a   1.000
_cell.length_b   1.000
_cell.length_c   1.000
_cell.angle_alpha   90.00
_cell.angle_beta   90.00
_cell.angle_gamma   90.00
#
_symmetry.space_group_name_H-M   'P 1'
#
loop_
_entity.id
_entity.type
_entity.pdbx_description
1 polymer ?
#
loop_
_entity_poly.entity_id
_entity_poly.type
_entity_poly.pdbx_seq_one_letter_code
_entity_poly.pdbx_strand_id
1 'polypeptide(L)'
;MPNTSHPLTRNAQNALNNARRIAEQNGQSSVDSLALLLALLQFPKSQVSAVLKFLKVRVENLVARVSATIKLEAGQAVTGSEEKRGGLDLSAENESVLSESLAEMQDQALNAIDVPILLLGMLRSPESKAGQILAQYGVTAEQVRESMKSIKEMPSDKAPTSELFKTLGRAMHNGISPIFISLVLFTITMAVFLWFGIGNNPQLFMFAFIISGWLVSLCLHEFGHAITAFWGGDESVEHKGYLTLNPLKYTHPIISVVIPLVMLLMGGIAFPGGAVYINVHALRKPIYRSLVSAAGPLANLICLLLLALPFGNFPFYFILLAVPEEFLSALGLLALLQMVALFINLLPIPGLDGFGILEPFLPHELLGFASFLRPFGFLIVFLLLSTDSPISNFFWDNVWSAMQLVNLNLTYFANEGVKTFFP
;
A
#
# COMPACT_ATOMS: atom_id res chain seq x y z
N MET A 1 -35.88 1.88 -2.53
CA MET A 1 -34.77 2.80 -2.23
C MET A 1 -35.40 4.15 -1.89
N PRO A 2 -35.36 4.65 -0.64
CA PRO A 2 -35.81 6.01 -0.39
C PRO A 2 -34.72 6.99 -0.85
N ASN A 3 -35.16 7.93 -1.67
CA ASN A 3 -34.46 9.05 -2.27
C ASN A 3 -33.98 10.00 -1.15
N THR A 4 -32.68 10.26 -1.01
CA THR A 4 -32.20 11.34 -0.13
C THR A 4 -31.58 12.44 -0.97
N SER A 5 -32.31 13.55 -1.04
CA SER A 5 -32.08 14.79 -1.79
C SER A 5 -31.01 15.70 -1.16
N HIS A 6 -30.12 15.15 -0.34
CA HIS A 6 -29.11 15.93 0.39
C HIS A 6 -27.71 15.69 -0.22
N PRO A 7 -26.96 16.75 -0.58
CA PRO A 7 -25.62 16.61 -1.15
C PRO A 7 -24.62 16.20 -0.05
N LEU A 8 -24.48 14.90 0.22
CA LEU A 8 -23.56 14.36 1.24
C LEU A 8 -22.18 14.11 0.65
N THR A 9 -21.13 14.38 1.42
CA THR A 9 -19.78 13.91 1.06
C THR A 9 -19.68 12.38 1.23
N ARG A 10 -18.66 11.77 0.61
CA ARG A 10 -18.41 10.33 0.75
C ARG A 10 -18.19 9.92 2.21
N ASN A 11 -17.56 10.77 3.02
CA ASN A 11 -17.33 10.49 4.45
C ASN A 11 -18.65 10.54 5.24
N ALA A 12 -19.49 11.55 4.99
CA ALA A 12 -20.81 11.64 5.59
C ALA A 12 -21.72 10.46 5.20
N GLN A 13 -21.68 10.04 3.93
CA GLN A 13 -22.42 8.87 3.45
C GLN A 13 -21.94 7.57 4.13
N ASN A 14 -20.62 7.40 4.29
CA ASN A 14 -20.05 6.24 4.98
C ASN A 14 -20.42 6.22 6.46
N ALA A 15 -20.46 7.39 7.12
CA ALA A 15 -20.89 7.50 8.51
C ALA A 15 -22.36 7.10 8.68
N LEU A 16 -23.27 7.55 7.80
CA LEU A 16 -24.67 7.14 7.79
C LEU A 16 -24.85 5.63 7.56
N ASN A 17 -24.07 5.05 6.64
CA ASN A 17 -24.09 3.60 6.40
C ASN A 17 -23.59 2.80 7.61
N ASN A 18 -22.57 3.29 8.32
CA ASN A 18 -22.09 2.68 9.56
C ASN A 18 -23.11 2.85 10.70
N ALA A 19 -23.78 3.99 10.78
CA ALA A 19 -24.85 4.22 11.74
C ALA A 19 -25.99 3.21 11.58
N ARG A 20 -26.38 2.89 10.33
CA ARG A 20 -27.35 1.81 10.05
C ARG A 20 -26.93 0.47 10.64
N ARG A 21 -25.68 0.07 10.44
CA ARG A 21 -25.14 -1.19 11.00
C ARG A 21 -25.13 -1.18 12.53
N ILE A 22 -24.78 -0.05 13.15
CA ILE A 22 -24.82 0.11 14.60
C ILE A 22 -26.26 -0.05 15.12
N ALA A 23 -27.23 0.59 14.45
CA ALA A 23 -28.63 0.49 14.82
C ALA A 23 -29.18 -0.94 14.68
N GLU A 24 -28.84 -1.63 13.58
CA GLU A 24 -29.20 -3.05 13.36
C GLU A 24 -28.61 -3.96 14.45
N GLN A 25 -27.33 -3.78 14.80
CA GLN A 25 -26.66 -4.59 15.82
C GLN A 25 -27.22 -4.39 17.22
N ASN A 26 -27.80 -3.22 17.50
CA ASN A 26 -28.42 -2.91 18.78
C ASN A 26 -29.94 -3.13 18.76
N GLY A 27 -30.51 -3.72 17.70
CA GLY A 27 -31.94 -4.04 17.62
C GLY A 27 -32.86 -2.82 17.58
N GLN A 28 -32.36 -1.68 17.09
CA GLN A 28 -33.16 -0.45 16.96
C GLN A 28 -34.12 -0.56 15.75
N SER A 29 -35.30 0.05 15.87
CA SER A 29 -36.32 0.06 14.80
C SER A 29 -36.09 1.13 13.72
N SER A 30 -35.19 2.08 13.97
CA SER A 30 -34.77 3.14 13.04
C SER A 30 -33.37 3.65 13.39
N VAL A 31 -32.73 4.39 12.48
CA VAL A 31 -31.43 5.02 12.75
C VAL A 31 -31.63 6.35 13.47
N ASP A 32 -31.30 6.39 14.75
CA ASP A 32 -31.34 7.59 15.59
C ASP A 32 -30.06 8.43 15.50
N SER A 33 -30.08 9.61 16.13
CA SER A 33 -28.90 10.48 16.14
C SER A 33 -27.76 9.92 16.98
N LEU A 34 -28.02 9.04 17.95
CA LEU A 34 -27.01 8.39 18.79
C LEU A 34 -26.17 7.38 18.00
N ALA A 35 -26.80 6.55 17.18
CA ALA A 35 -26.13 5.64 16.27
C ALA A 35 -25.28 6.41 15.25
N LEU A 36 -25.79 7.55 14.76
CA LEU A 36 -25.03 8.42 13.87
C LEU A 36 -23.83 9.05 14.58
N LEU A 37 -24.00 9.59 15.79
CA LEU A 37 -22.90 10.15 16.58
C LEU A 37 -21.84 9.08 16.87
N LEU A 38 -22.24 7.88 17.27
CA LEU A 38 -21.32 6.78 17.52
C LEU A 38 -20.53 6.41 16.26
N ALA A 39 -21.19 6.36 15.10
CA ALA A 39 -20.53 6.13 13.82
C ALA A 39 -19.51 7.22 13.49
N LEU A 40 -19.84 8.50 13.75
CA LEU A 40 -18.93 9.64 13.53
C LEU A 40 -17.71 9.59 14.46
N LEU A 41 -17.88 9.12 15.70
CA LEU A 41 -16.80 8.99 16.69
C LEU A 41 -15.88 7.79 16.42
N GLN A 42 -16.44 6.69 15.92
CA GLN A 42 -15.69 5.46 15.61
C GLN A 42 -15.01 5.49 14.24
N PHE A 43 -15.31 6.48 13.40
CA PHE A 43 -14.72 6.58 12.07
C PHE A 43 -13.22 6.90 12.16
N PRO A 44 -12.31 6.08 11.59
CA PRO A 44 -10.89 6.36 11.61
C PRO A 44 -10.61 7.68 10.87
N LYS A 45 -9.86 8.59 11.50
CA LYS A 45 -9.56 9.95 10.99
C LYS A 45 -10.78 10.88 10.84
N SER A 46 -11.87 10.63 11.57
CA SER A 46 -13.00 11.56 11.65
C SER A 46 -12.55 12.96 12.09
N GLN A 47 -12.95 13.99 11.35
CA GLN A 47 -12.75 15.38 11.76
C GLN A 47 -13.47 15.69 13.08
N VAL A 48 -14.54 14.95 13.42
CA VAL A 48 -15.30 15.12 14.67
C VAL A 48 -14.43 14.83 15.88
N SER A 49 -13.61 13.78 15.87
CA SER A 49 -12.71 13.47 16.98
C SER A 49 -11.63 14.54 17.16
N ALA A 50 -11.19 15.20 16.07
CA ALA A 50 -10.25 16.31 16.14
C ALA A 50 -10.91 17.57 16.74
N VAL A 51 -12.13 17.90 16.29
CA VAL A 51 -12.93 19.01 16.83
C VAL A 51 -13.19 18.80 18.32
N LEU A 52 -13.64 17.62 18.74
CA LEU A 52 -13.93 17.33 20.14
C LEU A 52 -12.66 17.38 21.03
N LYS A 53 -11.51 16.91 20.52
CA LYS A 53 -10.23 17.06 21.22
C LYS A 53 -9.81 18.52 21.37
N PHE A 54 -10.02 19.34 20.34
CA PHE A 54 -9.77 20.78 20.40
C PHE A 54 -10.62 21.45 21.49
N LEU A 55 -11.88 21.01 21.62
CA LEU A 55 -12.80 21.43 22.69
C LEU A 55 -12.52 20.77 24.06
N LYS A 56 -11.39 20.06 24.21
CA LYS A 56 -10.97 19.37 25.45
C LYS A 56 -11.94 18.29 25.92
N VAL A 57 -12.76 17.74 25.03
CA VAL A 57 -13.65 16.62 25.32
C VAL A 57 -12.87 15.31 25.18
N ARG A 58 -12.91 14.48 26.22
CA ARG A 58 -12.35 13.12 26.18
C ARG A 58 -13.27 12.22 25.36
N VAL A 59 -12.87 11.96 24.10
CA VAL A 59 -13.67 11.20 23.13
C VAL A 59 -14.00 9.80 23.65
N GLU A 60 -13.09 9.17 24.39
CA GLU A 60 -13.27 7.83 24.95
C GLU A 60 -14.45 7.78 25.94
N ASN A 61 -14.59 8.82 26.78
CA ASN A 61 -15.69 8.94 27.73
C ASN A 61 -17.02 9.15 27.02
N LEU A 62 -17.02 9.98 25.97
CA LEU A 62 -18.22 10.25 25.16
C LEU A 62 -18.68 8.98 24.43
N VAL A 63 -17.76 8.23 23.81
CA VAL A 63 -18.06 6.95 23.15
C VAL A 63 -18.66 5.95 24.15
N ALA A 64 -18.07 5.82 25.34
CA ALA A 64 -18.57 4.94 26.38
C ALA A 64 -19.99 5.33 26.84
N ARG A 65 -20.25 6.63 27.01
CA ARG A 65 -21.56 7.15 27.38
C ARG A 65 -22.62 6.90 26.30
N VAL A 66 -22.34 7.26 25.06
CA VAL A 66 -23.27 7.07 23.92
C VAL A 66 -23.57 5.58 23.72
N SER A 67 -22.55 4.73 23.79
CA SER A 67 -22.70 3.28 23.66
C SER A 67 -23.55 2.68 24.80
N ALA A 68 -23.38 3.17 26.03
CA ALA A 68 -24.20 2.74 27.16
C ALA A 68 -25.67 3.17 27.00
N THR A 69 -25.91 4.40 26.53
CA THR A 69 -27.27 4.90 26.28
C THR A 69 -27.99 4.09 25.20
N ILE A 70 -27.33 3.81 24.06
CA ILE A 70 -27.91 2.97 23.00
C ILE A 70 -28.29 1.59 23.53
N LYS A 71 -27.44 0.95 24.33
CA LYS A 71 -27.72 -0.36 24.93
C LYS A 71 -28.90 -0.33 25.91
N LEU A 72 -29.04 0.76 26.67
CA LEU A 72 -30.17 0.93 27.60
C LEU A 72 -31.49 1.11 26.83
N GLU A 73 -31.50 1.89 25.76
CA GLU A 73 -32.69 2.09 24.92
C GLU A 73 -33.08 0.81 24.16
N ALA A 74 -32.09 0.07 23.66
CA ALA A 74 -32.29 -1.25 23.07
C ALA A 74 -32.94 -2.23 24.06
N GLY A 75 -32.47 -2.28 25.31
CA GLY A 75 -33.02 -3.15 26.35
C GLY A 75 -34.46 -2.83 26.75
N GLN A 76 -34.93 -1.60 26.52
CA GLN A 76 -36.31 -1.17 26.77
C GLN A 76 -37.25 -1.43 25.57
N ALA A 77 -36.72 -1.53 24.36
CA ALA A 77 -37.49 -1.78 23.14
C ALA A 77 -37.89 -3.27 22.94
N VAL A 78 -37.19 -4.21 23.61
CA VAL A 78 -37.41 -5.66 23.46
C VAL A 78 -38.78 -6.14 23.98
N THR A 79 -39.56 -5.31 24.69
CA THR A 79 -40.92 -5.66 25.13
C THR A 79 -42.03 -5.44 24.09
N GLY A 80 -41.71 -5.04 22.86
CA GLY A 80 -42.71 -5.05 21.79
C GLY A 80 -42.22 -4.51 20.46
N SER A 81 -41.91 -5.40 19.51
CA SER A 81 -42.37 -5.35 18.11
C SER A 81 -41.63 -6.37 17.22
N GLU A 82 -42.38 -6.86 16.24
CA GLU A 82 -42.03 -7.93 15.29
C GLU A 82 -40.90 -7.56 14.33
N GLU A 83 -40.15 -8.58 13.91
CA GLU A 83 -39.09 -8.52 12.89
C GLU A 83 -39.61 -7.94 11.55
N LYS A 84 -39.33 -6.65 11.29
CA LYS A 84 -39.37 -6.11 9.93
C LYS A 84 -38.02 -6.31 9.25
N ARG A 85 -37.93 -7.31 8.36
CA ARG A 85 -36.85 -7.46 7.37
C ARG A 85 -37.06 -6.47 6.22
N GLY A 86 -36.57 -5.26 6.41
CA GLY A 86 -36.40 -4.19 5.42
C GLY A 86 -35.36 -3.21 5.97
N GLY A 87 -34.52 -2.61 5.13
CA GLY A 87 -33.46 -1.72 5.61
C GLY A 87 -33.99 -0.64 6.56
N LEU A 88 -33.27 -0.37 7.65
CA LEU A 88 -33.72 0.60 8.66
C LEU A 88 -33.88 2.00 8.06
N ASP A 89 -35.08 2.54 8.19
CA ASP A 89 -35.38 3.92 7.85
C ASP A 89 -34.72 4.87 8.87
N LEU A 90 -34.52 6.12 8.46
CA LEU A 90 -34.04 7.17 9.35
C LEU A 90 -35.16 7.52 10.35
N SER A 91 -34.79 7.75 11.62
CA SER A 91 -35.75 8.28 12.60
C SER A 91 -36.14 9.72 12.26
N ALA A 92 -37.32 10.17 12.71
CA ALA A 92 -37.75 11.57 12.58
C ALA A 92 -36.71 12.56 13.18
N GLU A 93 -36.09 12.16 14.29
CA GLU A 93 -34.98 12.88 14.91
C GLU A 93 -33.78 13.03 13.95
N ASN A 94 -33.39 11.96 13.27
CA ASN A 94 -32.24 11.99 12.36
C ASN A 94 -32.56 12.71 11.04
N GLU A 95 -33.81 12.69 10.59
CA GLU A 95 -34.29 13.53 9.49
C GLU A 95 -34.23 15.02 9.87
N SER A 96 -34.62 15.38 11.11
CA SER A 96 -34.44 16.73 11.65
C SER A 96 -32.96 17.14 11.64
N VAL A 97 -32.06 16.26 12.12
CA VAL A 97 -30.59 16.50 12.08
C VAL A 97 -30.08 16.75 10.67
N LEU A 98 -30.55 16.01 9.65
CA LEU A 98 -30.15 16.22 8.27
C LEU A 98 -30.68 17.53 7.69
N SER A 99 -31.90 17.93 8.07
CA SER A 99 -32.47 19.22 7.66
C SER A 99 -31.69 20.42 8.25
N GLU A 100 -31.33 20.35 9.52
CA GLU A 100 -30.49 21.35 10.20
C GLU A 100 -29.07 21.36 9.63
N SER A 101 -28.52 20.19 9.29
CA SER A 101 -27.23 20.06 8.62
C SER A 101 -27.24 20.73 7.23
N LEU A 102 -28.36 20.63 6.49
CA LEU A 102 -28.52 21.29 5.20
C LEU A 102 -28.58 22.82 5.35
N ALA A 103 -29.30 23.32 6.37
CA ALA A 103 -29.35 24.74 6.67
C ALA A 103 -27.95 25.29 7.03
N GLU A 104 -27.20 24.57 7.86
CA GLU A 104 -25.84 24.95 8.25
C GLU A 104 -24.86 24.90 7.06
N MET A 105 -25.00 23.92 6.18
CA MET A 105 -24.22 23.84 4.93
C MET A 105 -24.44 25.08 4.06
N GLN A 106 -25.69 25.54 3.94
CA GLN A 106 -26.05 26.74 3.17
C GLN A 106 -25.53 28.02 3.85
N ASP A 107 -25.67 28.14 5.17
CA ASP A 107 -25.14 29.27 5.97
C ASP A 107 -23.62 29.42 5.83
N GLN A 108 -22.91 28.29 5.73
CA GLN A 108 -21.45 28.28 5.53
C GLN A 108 -21.01 28.30 4.05
N ALA A 109 -21.93 28.43 3.11
CA ALA A 109 -21.68 28.40 1.66
C ALA A 109 -20.86 27.18 1.20
N LEU A 110 -21.18 25.99 1.75
CA LEU A 110 -20.55 24.73 1.39
C LEU A 110 -21.35 23.99 0.31
N ASN A 111 -20.67 23.22 -0.53
CA ASN A 111 -21.28 22.49 -1.65
C ASN A 111 -21.87 21.12 -1.24
N ALA A 112 -21.52 20.64 -0.04
CA ALA A 112 -21.96 19.34 0.47
C ALA A 112 -21.90 19.28 2.00
N ILE A 113 -22.74 18.44 2.59
CA ILE A 113 -22.76 18.09 4.01
C ILE A 113 -21.58 17.14 4.29
N ASP A 114 -20.58 17.63 5.02
CA ASP A 114 -19.46 16.85 5.54
C ASP A 114 -19.69 16.48 7.02
N VAL A 115 -18.82 15.62 7.56
CA VAL A 115 -18.89 15.06 8.92
C VAL A 115 -19.01 16.15 10.01
N PRO A 116 -18.29 17.28 9.99
CA PRO A 116 -18.50 18.36 10.98
C PRO A 116 -19.86 19.06 10.87
N ILE A 117 -20.42 19.14 9.66
CA ILE A 117 -21.74 19.75 9.43
C ILE A 117 -22.85 18.86 10.01
N LEU A 118 -22.69 17.53 9.93
CA LEU A 118 -23.58 16.59 10.64
C LEU A 118 -23.54 16.80 12.15
N LEU A 119 -22.36 17.06 12.72
CA LEU A 119 -22.22 17.36 14.14
C LEU A 119 -22.92 18.68 14.53
N LEU A 120 -22.85 19.70 13.66
CA LEU A 120 -23.59 20.95 13.85
C LEU A 120 -25.10 20.74 13.77
N GLY A 121 -25.58 19.96 12.81
CA GLY A 121 -26.99 19.58 12.71
C GLY A 121 -27.51 18.85 13.95
N MET A 122 -26.69 17.98 14.55
CA MET A 122 -27.02 17.33 15.84
C MET A 122 -27.16 18.35 16.97
N LEU A 123 -26.27 19.34 17.05
CA LEU A 123 -26.31 20.35 18.11
C LEU A 123 -27.44 21.37 17.94
N ARG A 124 -27.89 21.60 16.70
CA ARG A 124 -28.98 22.54 16.37
C ARG A 124 -30.36 21.91 16.45
N SER A 125 -30.49 20.64 16.11
CA SER A 125 -31.76 19.93 16.20
C SER A 125 -32.17 19.75 17.66
N PRO A 126 -33.30 20.34 18.11
CA PRO A 126 -33.75 20.23 19.50
C PRO A 126 -34.17 18.79 19.87
N GLU A 127 -34.53 18.00 18.86
CA GLU A 127 -34.94 16.60 19.00
C GLU A 127 -33.74 15.65 19.08
N SER A 128 -32.52 16.12 18.79
CA SER A 128 -31.32 15.28 18.78
C SER A 128 -30.86 14.92 20.19
N LYS A 129 -31.04 13.65 20.57
CA LYS A 129 -30.43 13.03 21.76
C LYS A 129 -28.91 13.12 21.73
N ALA A 130 -28.29 12.94 20.56
CA ALA A 130 -26.85 13.13 20.37
C ALA A 130 -26.44 14.57 20.68
N GLY A 131 -27.20 15.56 20.20
CA GLY A 131 -27.02 16.97 20.54
C GLY A 131 -27.11 17.24 22.05
N GLN A 132 -28.12 16.65 22.72
CA GLN A 132 -28.29 16.77 24.16
C GLN A 132 -27.11 16.17 24.95
N ILE A 133 -26.59 15.01 24.54
CA ILE A 133 -25.40 14.41 25.16
C ILE A 133 -24.17 15.30 24.91
N LEU A 134 -23.95 15.78 23.69
CA LEU A 134 -22.84 16.66 23.37
C LEU A 134 -22.87 17.95 24.19
N ALA A 135 -24.05 18.53 24.40
CA ALA A 135 -24.24 19.70 25.25
C ALA A 135 -23.87 19.43 26.72
N GLN A 136 -24.14 18.23 27.25
CA GLN A 136 -23.69 17.83 28.61
C GLN A 136 -22.17 17.75 28.73
N TYR A 137 -21.46 17.50 27.64
CA TYR A 137 -20.00 17.53 27.57
C TYR A 137 -19.46 18.94 27.29
N GLY A 138 -20.31 19.96 27.31
CA GLY A 138 -19.93 21.36 27.11
C GLY A 138 -19.65 21.73 25.66
N VAL A 139 -20.11 20.92 24.70
CA VAL A 139 -19.96 21.19 23.26
C VAL A 139 -21.15 22.02 22.77
N THR A 140 -20.88 23.20 22.21
CA THR A 140 -21.91 24.05 21.58
C THR A 140 -21.72 24.17 20.07
N ALA A 141 -22.79 24.49 19.35
CA ALA A 141 -22.73 24.69 17.90
C ALA A 141 -21.76 25.81 17.50
N GLU A 142 -21.71 26.89 18.29
CA GLU A 142 -20.81 28.03 18.09
C GLU A 142 -19.34 27.61 18.21
N GLN A 143 -19.00 26.82 19.23
CA GLN A 143 -17.65 26.30 19.44
C GLN A 143 -17.20 25.37 18.31
N VAL A 144 -18.11 24.52 17.82
CA VAL A 144 -17.84 23.64 16.67
C VAL A 144 -17.63 24.47 15.40
N ARG A 145 -18.44 25.51 15.19
CA ARG A 145 -18.31 26.42 14.05
C ARG A 145 -16.99 27.22 14.09
N GLU A 146 -16.58 27.72 15.25
CA GLU A 146 -15.28 28.37 15.44
C GLU A 146 -14.11 27.40 15.21
N SER A 147 -14.24 26.17 15.71
CA SER A 147 -13.26 25.11 15.47
C SER A 147 -13.11 24.84 13.96
N MET A 148 -14.21 24.79 13.22
CA MET A 148 -14.19 24.62 11.76
C MET A 148 -13.53 25.81 11.03
N LYS A 149 -13.74 27.05 11.48
CA LYS A 149 -13.05 28.23 10.94
C LYS A 149 -11.54 28.16 11.20
N SER A 150 -11.13 27.81 12.43
CA SER A 150 -9.71 27.66 12.78
C SER A 150 -9.02 26.51 12.05
N ILE A 151 -9.75 25.43 11.73
CA ILE A 151 -9.26 24.31 10.90
C ILE A 151 -9.13 24.74 9.43
N LYS A 152 -9.97 25.65 8.95
CA LYS A 152 -9.91 26.23 7.60
C LYS A 152 -8.79 27.28 7.46
N GLU A 153 -8.40 27.93 8.56
CA GLU A 153 -7.33 28.94 8.65
C GLU A 153 -5.97 28.39 9.11
N MET A 154 -5.89 27.11 9.50
CA MET A 154 -4.58 26.47 9.59
C MET A 154 -3.95 26.48 8.19
N PRO A 155 -2.71 26.99 8.03
CA PRO A 155 -2.02 26.84 6.77
C PRO A 155 -2.02 25.35 6.44
N SER A 156 -2.47 25.02 5.23
CA SER A 156 -2.27 23.72 4.58
C SER A 156 -0.78 23.52 4.26
N ASP A 157 0.08 23.82 5.22
CA ASP A 157 1.52 23.92 5.05
C ASP A 157 2.24 23.63 6.38
N LYS A 158 2.07 22.40 6.83
CA LYS A 158 3.24 21.61 7.20
C LYS A 158 3.25 20.45 6.22
N ALA A 159 4.18 20.55 5.28
CA ALA A 159 4.32 19.68 4.12
C ALA A 159 3.78 18.25 4.35
N PRO A 160 2.90 17.72 3.47
CA PRO A 160 2.39 16.35 3.57
C PRO A 160 3.52 15.31 3.62
N THR A 161 4.72 15.69 3.19
CA THR A 161 5.94 14.89 3.30
C THR A 161 6.41 14.71 4.75
N SER A 162 6.35 15.70 5.64
CA SER A 162 6.95 15.58 6.98
C SER A 162 6.18 14.66 7.93
N GLU A 163 4.84 14.72 7.91
CA GLU A 163 4.01 13.74 8.63
C GLU A 163 4.05 12.38 7.96
N LEU A 164 4.15 12.31 6.63
CA LEU A 164 4.35 11.04 5.91
C LEU A 164 5.65 10.38 6.31
N PHE A 165 6.78 11.10 6.36
CA PHE A 165 8.07 10.57 6.80
C PHE A 165 8.05 10.16 8.27
N LYS A 166 7.34 10.89 9.14
CA LYS A 166 7.15 10.50 10.54
C LYS A 166 6.26 9.27 10.70
N THR A 167 5.23 9.15 9.86
CA THR A 167 4.30 8.00 9.88
C THR A 167 4.97 6.78 9.28
N LEU A 168 5.75 6.95 8.21
CA LEU A 168 6.61 5.91 7.65
C LEU A 168 7.69 5.50 8.66
N GLY A 169 8.34 6.45 9.32
CA GLY A 169 9.32 6.17 10.37
C GLY A 169 8.71 5.39 11.54
N ARG A 170 7.44 5.66 11.90
CA ARG A 170 6.69 4.86 12.87
C ARG A 170 6.27 3.49 12.34
N ALA A 171 5.87 3.38 11.08
CA ALA A 171 5.51 2.11 10.47
C ALA A 171 6.72 1.17 10.28
N MET A 172 7.90 1.76 10.05
CA MET A 172 9.19 1.08 10.05
C MET A 172 9.81 0.94 11.46
N HIS A 173 9.12 1.37 12.52
CA HIS A 173 9.64 1.36 13.90
C HIS A 173 9.98 -0.06 14.39
N ASN A 174 9.37 -1.09 13.82
CA ASN A 174 9.75 -2.49 14.10
C ASN A 174 11.14 -2.88 13.53
N GLY A 175 11.83 -1.94 12.88
CA GLY A 175 13.18 -2.11 12.37
C GLY A 175 13.24 -2.96 11.11
N ILE A 176 14.40 -2.89 10.44
CA ILE A 176 14.77 -3.85 9.40
C ILE A 176 14.85 -5.23 10.06
N SER A 177 14.22 -6.23 9.44
CA SER A 177 14.22 -7.59 9.98
C SER A 177 15.65 -8.12 10.20
N PRO A 178 15.94 -8.79 11.34
CA PRO A 178 17.22 -9.46 11.55
C PRO A 178 17.56 -10.46 10.44
N ILE A 179 16.54 -11.09 9.83
CA ILE A 179 16.74 -12.02 8.71
C ILE A 179 17.30 -11.30 7.49
N PHE A 180 16.77 -10.11 7.18
CA PHE A 180 17.27 -9.30 6.06
C PHE A 180 18.67 -8.78 6.34
N ILE A 181 18.95 -8.33 7.58
CA ILE A 181 20.30 -7.91 7.97
C ILE A 181 21.29 -9.07 7.83
N SER A 182 20.94 -10.26 8.32
CA SER A 182 21.77 -11.47 8.16
C SER A 182 21.99 -11.81 6.69
N LEU A 183 20.97 -11.67 5.84
CA LEU A 183 21.08 -11.89 4.40
C LEU A 183 22.05 -10.89 3.75
N VAL A 184 21.93 -9.59 4.07
CA VAL A 184 22.84 -8.55 3.56
C VAL A 184 24.27 -8.78 4.03
N LEU A 185 24.47 -9.11 5.31
CA LEU A 185 25.78 -9.43 5.87
C LEU A 185 26.39 -10.66 5.18
N PHE A 186 25.57 -11.68 4.90
CA PHE A 186 25.99 -12.85 4.15
C PHE A 186 26.42 -12.48 2.72
N THR A 187 25.63 -11.69 2.00
CA THR A 187 26.00 -11.19 0.65
C THR A 187 27.31 -10.41 0.68
N ILE A 188 27.50 -9.50 1.64
CA ILE A 188 28.75 -8.74 1.80
C ILE A 188 29.92 -9.66 2.11
N THR A 189 29.71 -10.68 2.96
CA THR A 189 30.77 -11.65 3.29
C THR A 189 31.21 -12.44 2.05
N MET A 190 30.27 -12.89 1.20
CA MET A 190 30.60 -13.58 -0.04
C MET A 190 31.31 -12.65 -1.03
N ALA A 191 30.90 -11.38 -1.13
CA ALA A 191 31.60 -10.36 -1.90
C ALA A 191 33.05 -10.16 -1.45
N VAL A 192 33.29 -10.07 -0.13
CA VAL A 192 34.62 -9.95 0.45
C VAL A 192 35.47 -11.19 0.14
N PHE A 193 34.89 -12.39 0.20
CA PHE A 193 35.63 -13.61 -0.13
C PHE A 193 36.07 -13.64 -1.59
N LEU A 194 35.20 -13.22 -2.51
CA LEU A 194 35.53 -13.06 -3.92
C LEU A 194 36.60 -11.97 -4.14
N TRP A 195 36.47 -10.84 -3.45
CA TRP A 195 37.41 -9.71 -3.56
C TRP A 195 38.83 -10.03 -3.09
N PHE A 196 38.97 -10.83 -2.04
CA PHE A 196 40.27 -11.21 -1.49
C PHE A 196 40.76 -12.59 -1.97
N GLY A 197 39.99 -13.28 -2.82
CA GLY A 197 40.31 -14.64 -3.24
C GLY A 197 40.39 -15.62 -2.07
N ILE A 198 39.54 -15.45 -1.05
CA ILE A 198 39.54 -16.29 0.15
C ILE A 198 38.87 -17.61 -0.16
N GLY A 199 39.60 -18.72 -0.02
CA GLY A 199 39.08 -20.08 -0.15
C GLY A 199 39.34 -20.72 -1.52
N ASN A 200 39.20 -22.05 -1.59
CA ASN A 200 39.62 -22.82 -2.76
C ASN A 200 38.55 -22.95 -3.87
N ASN A 201 37.33 -22.42 -3.64
CA ASN A 201 36.18 -22.61 -4.53
C ASN A 201 35.50 -21.26 -4.85
N PRO A 202 36.10 -20.42 -5.73
CA PRO A 202 35.54 -19.10 -6.07
C PRO A 202 34.14 -19.19 -6.68
N GLN A 203 33.86 -20.25 -7.45
CA GLN A 203 32.53 -20.50 -8.02
C GLN A 203 31.45 -20.59 -6.93
N LEU A 204 31.70 -21.32 -5.83
CA LEU A 204 30.72 -21.45 -4.74
C LEU A 204 30.39 -20.09 -4.11
N PHE A 205 31.39 -19.24 -3.91
CA PHE A 205 31.18 -17.89 -3.37
C PHE A 205 30.45 -16.99 -4.36
N MET A 206 30.73 -17.14 -5.66
CA MET A 206 29.97 -16.47 -6.72
C MET A 206 28.50 -16.88 -6.70
N PHE A 207 28.19 -18.18 -6.66
CA PHE A 207 26.82 -18.68 -6.54
C PHE A 207 26.11 -18.11 -5.30
N ALA A 208 26.77 -18.18 -4.14
CA ALA A 208 26.21 -17.70 -2.89
C ALA A 208 25.99 -16.17 -2.89
N PHE A 209 26.93 -15.40 -3.47
CA PHE A 209 26.81 -13.95 -3.63
C PHE A 209 25.62 -13.59 -4.53
N ILE A 210 25.49 -14.22 -5.70
CA ILE A 210 24.42 -13.92 -6.65
C ILE A 210 23.05 -14.26 -6.08
N ILE A 211 22.89 -15.45 -5.50
CA ILE A 211 21.60 -15.90 -4.94
C ILE A 211 21.18 -14.98 -3.78
N SER A 212 22.10 -14.69 -2.86
CA SER A 212 21.79 -13.84 -1.72
C SER A 212 21.54 -12.38 -2.14
N GLY A 213 22.34 -11.84 -3.05
CA GLY A 213 22.14 -10.51 -3.62
C GLY A 213 20.83 -10.38 -4.39
N TRP A 214 20.46 -11.40 -5.16
CA TRP A 214 19.16 -11.47 -5.82
C TRP A 214 18.02 -11.48 -4.80
N LEU A 215 18.13 -12.27 -3.72
CA LEU A 215 17.11 -12.29 -2.66
C LEU A 215 17.01 -10.94 -1.94
N VAL A 216 18.12 -10.22 -1.74
CA VAL A 216 18.12 -8.85 -1.22
C VAL A 216 17.34 -7.92 -2.15
N SER A 217 17.61 -7.98 -3.47
CA SER A 217 16.88 -7.16 -4.44
C SER A 217 15.39 -7.50 -4.50
N LEU A 218 15.01 -8.78 -4.36
CA LEU A 218 13.61 -9.20 -4.29
C LEU A 218 12.92 -8.59 -3.06
N CYS A 219 13.57 -8.59 -1.90
CA CYS A 219 13.01 -7.94 -0.70
C CYS A 219 12.82 -6.44 -0.91
N LEU A 220 13.77 -5.77 -1.59
CA LEU A 220 13.67 -4.36 -1.93
C LEU A 220 12.53 -4.07 -2.94
N HIS A 221 12.33 -4.96 -3.91
CA HIS A 221 11.22 -4.92 -4.88
C HIS A 221 9.86 -4.97 -4.17
N GLU A 222 9.64 -6.00 -3.34
CA GLU A 222 8.39 -6.14 -2.57
C GLU A 222 8.19 -5.01 -1.56
N PHE A 223 9.28 -4.53 -0.96
CA PHE A 223 9.23 -3.36 -0.08
C PHE A 223 8.84 -2.09 -0.85
N GLY A 224 9.28 -1.93 -2.11
CA GLY A 224 8.86 -0.86 -3.01
C GLY A 224 7.34 -0.83 -3.24
N HIS A 225 6.72 -2.00 -3.45
CA HIS A 225 5.27 -2.09 -3.52
C HIS A 225 4.60 -1.70 -2.20
N ALA A 226 5.08 -2.24 -1.08
CA ALA A 226 4.51 -2.01 0.24
C ALA A 226 4.59 -0.54 0.67
N ILE A 227 5.75 0.12 0.47
CA ILE A 227 5.94 1.52 0.84
C ILE A 227 5.05 2.44 0.01
N THR A 228 4.94 2.17 -1.29
CA THR A 228 4.11 2.98 -2.19
C THR A 228 2.63 2.75 -1.93
N ALA A 229 2.23 1.53 -1.54
CA ALA A 229 0.85 1.22 -1.15
C ALA A 229 0.47 1.92 0.16
N PHE A 230 1.38 1.91 1.13
CA PHE A 230 1.22 2.66 2.38
C PHE A 230 1.05 4.16 2.12
N TRP A 231 1.91 4.74 1.27
CA TRP A 231 1.78 6.14 0.83
C TRP A 231 0.47 6.41 0.10
N GLY A 232 0.02 5.43 -0.69
CA GLY A 232 -1.27 5.44 -1.37
C GLY A 232 -2.47 5.35 -0.44
N GLY A 233 -2.29 4.96 0.83
CA GLY A 233 -3.34 4.90 1.85
C GLY A 233 -3.67 3.50 2.35
N ASP A 234 -3.01 2.45 1.86
CA ASP A 234 -3.19 1.09 2.37
C ASP A 234 -2.36 0.86 3.64
N GLU A 235 -2.96 1.12 4.81
CA GLU A 235 -2.34 0.87 6.11
C GLU A 235 -2.28 -0.63 6.47
N SER A 236 -2.92 -1.52 5.70
CA SER A 236 -2.90 -2.96 5.98
C SER A 236 -1.53 -3.60 5.75
N VAL A 237 -0.69 -3.00 4.90
CA VAL A 237 0.67 -3.50 4.62
C VAL A 237 1.60 -3.39 5.84
N GLU A 238 1.36 -2.40 6.70
CA GLU A 238 2.09 -2.24 7.97
C GLU A 238 1.74 -3.37 8.93
N HIS A 239 0.44 -3.63 9.12
CA HIS A 239 -0.08 -4.67 10.02
C HIS A 239 0.33 -6.08 9.59
N LYS A 240 0.43 -6.33 8.28
CA LYS A 240 0.95 -7.60 7.72
C LYS A 240 2.47 -7.72 7.83
N GLY A 241 3.17 -6.65 8.20
CA GLY A 241 4.61 -6.62 8.40
C GLY A 241 5.43 -6.53 7.12
N TYR A 242 4.83 -6.15 5.99
CA TYR A 242 5.52 -6.04 4.70
C TYR A 242 6.56 -4.90 4.68
N LEU A 243 6.43 -3.92 5.57
CA LEU A 243 7.39 -2.82 5.75
C LEU A 243 8.65 -3.21 6.55
N THR A 244 8.87 -4.50 6.86
CA THR A 244 10.02 -4.98 7.65
C THR A 244 11.14 -5.62 6.83
N LEU A 245 11.05 -5.61 5.49
CA LEU A 245 12.01 -6.26 4.57
C LEU A 245 12.21 -7.77 4.82
N ASN A 246 11.29 -8.43 5.52
CA ASN A 246 11.44 -9.83 5.88
C ASN A 246 10.95 -10.75 4.75
N PRO A 247 11.83 -11.54 4.10
CA PRO A 247 11.44 -12.46 3.03
C PRO A 247 10.41 -13.51 3.46
N LEU A 248 10.40 -13.88 4.74
CA LEU A 248 9.48 -14.90 5.27
C LEU A 248 8.06 -14.38 5.50
N LYS A 249 7.85 -13.06 5.50
CA LYS A 249 6.52 -12.46 5.68
C LYS A 249 5.78 -12.29 4.37
N TYR A 250 6.43 -12.46 3.23
CA TYR A 250 5.76 -12.42 1.93
C TYR A 250 4.85 -13.64 1.77
N THR A 251 3.79 -13.45 0.99
CA THR A 251 2.57 -14.28 0.98
C THR A 251 2.82 -15.79 0.87
N HIS A 252 3.71 -16.20 -0.03
CA HIS A 252 4.05 -17.62 -0.21
C HIS A 252 5.55 -17.77 -0.42
N PRO A 253 6.38 -17.87 0.63
CA PRO A 253 7.84 -17.89 0.50
C PRO A 253 8.36 -19.00 -0.43
N ILE A 254 7.67 -20.15 -0.48
CA ILE A 254 8.00 -21.26 -1.38
C ILE A 254 7.80 -20.87 -2.85
N ILE A 255 6.62 -20.36 -3.19
CA ILE A 255 6.33 -19.92 -4.58
C ILE A 255 7.18 -18.68 -4.92
N SER A 256 7.44 -17.84 -3.92
CA SER A 256 8.05 -16.52 -4.11
C SER A 256 9.56 -16.52 -4.20
N VAL A 257 10.19 -17.53 -3.60
CA VAL A 257 11.66 -17.61 -3.51
C VAL A 257 12.15 -18.91 -4.11
N VAL A 258 11.53 -20.05 -3.79
CA VAL A 258 12.04 -21.37 -4.22
C VAL A 258 11.82 -21.60 -5.71
N ILE A 259 10.65 -21.29 -6.27
CA ILE A 259 10.41 -21.49 -7.71
C ILE A 259 11.32 -20.60 -8.57
N PRO A 260 11.42 -19.27 -8.33
CA PRO A 260 12.39 -18.43 -9.03
C PRO A 260 13.83 -18.88 -8.86
N LEU A 261 14.20 -19.35 -7.66
CA LEU A 261 15.57 -19.82 -7.38
C LEU A 261 15.87 -21.13 -8.12
N VAL A 262 14.94 -22.08 -8.16
CA VAL A 262 15.09 -23.33 -8.93
C VAL A 262 15.19 -23.01 -10.42
N MET A 263 14.36 -22.10 -10.92
CA MET A 263 14.45 -21.65 -12.32
C MET A 263 15.78 -20.97 -12.61
N LEU A 264 16.24 -20.09 -11.72
CA LEU A 264 17.56 -19.47 -11.83
C LEU A 264 18.69 -20.51 -11.84
N LEU A 265 18.62 -21.54 -11.00
CA LEU A 265 19.64 -22.60 -10.92
C LEU A 265 19.61 -23.55 -12.13
N MET A 266 18.49 -23.64 -12.85
CA MET A 266 18.33 -24.49 -14.04
C MET A 266 18.79 -23.82 -15.35
N GLY A 267 19.50 -22.69 -15.30
CA GLY A 267 19.83 -21.91 -16.51
C GLY A 267 18.72 -20.95 -16.93
N GLY A 268 17.68 -20.82 -16.10
CA GLY A 268 16.49 -20.03 -16.39
C GLY A 268 16.54 -18.63 -15.78
N ILE A 269 15.51 -17.87 -16.11
CA ILE A 269 15.32 -16.51 -15.62
C ILE A 269 14.80 -16.55 -14.17
N ALA A 270 15.35 -15.73 -13.28
CA ALA A 270 14.79 -15.54 -11.95
C ALA A 270 13.50 -14.72 -12.05
N PHE A 271 12.35 -15.35 -11.77
CA PHE A 271 11.03 -14.75 -11.93
C PHE A 271 10.49 -14.10 -10.63
N PRO A 272 9.51 -13.17 -10.71
CA PRO A 272 8.99 -12.48 -9.53
C PRO A 272 8.28 -13.44 -8.58
N GLY A 273 8.54 -13.25 -7.30
CA GLY A 273 7.91 -14.01 -6.25
C GLY A 273 6.49 -13.56 -5.93
N GLY A 274 5.71 -14.41 -5.27
CA GLY A 274 4.35 -14.11 -4.81
C GLY A 274 4.24 -12.80 -4.02
N ALA A 275 3.41 -11.94 -4.61
CA ALA A 275 3.22 -10.53 -4.28
C ALA A 275 2.80 -10.23 -2.84
N VAL A 276 3.18 -9.04 -2.39
CA VAL A 276 2.52 -8.30 -1.31
C VAL A 276 1.03 -8.10 -1.62
N TYR A 277 0.14 -8.53 -0.73
CA TYR A 277 -1.30 -8.30 -0.89
C TYR A 277 -1.68 -6.85 -0.55
N ILE A 278 -1.89 -6.06 -1.61
CA ILE A 278 -2.29 -4.65 -1.53
C ILE A 278 -3.82 -4.53 -1.56
N ASN A 279 -4.37 -3.78 -0.62
CA ASN A 279 -5.77 -3.39 -0.63
C ASN A 279 -5.99 -2.22 -1.60
N VAL A 280 -6.27 -2.56 -2.86
CA VAL A 280 -6.53 -1.59 -3.93
C VAL A 280 -7.75 -0.68 -3.69
N HIS A 281 -8.63 -1.02 -2.74
CA HIS A 281 -9.77 -0.20 -2.33
C HIS A 281 -9.41 0.84 -1.26
N ALA A 282 -8.32 0.64 -0.52
CA ALA A 282 -7.81 1.59 0.45
C ALA A 282 -7.00 2.73 -0.20
N LEU A 283 -6.59 2.57 -1.46
CA LEU A 283 -5.81 3.57 -2.19
C LEU A 283 -6.64 4.83 -2.48
N ARG A 284 -6.06 5.99 -2.17
CA ARG A 284 -6.71 7.31 -2.23
C ARG A 284 -7.10 7.74 -3.65
N LYS A 285 -6.31 7.34 -4.64
CA LYS A 285 -6.51 7.68 -6.07
C LYS A 285 -6.13 6.50 -6.96
N PRO A 286 -6.79 6.33 -8.13
CA PRO A 286 -6.47 5.26 -9.08
C PRO A 286 -4.99 5.24 -9.50
N ILE A 287 -4.36 6.42 -9.64
CA ILE A 287 -2.94 6.54 -10.01
C ILE A 287 -2.00 5.82 -9.03
N TYR A 288 -2.39 5.67 -7.76
CA TYR A 288 -1.56 4.93 -6.80
C TYR A 288 -1.49 3.44 -7.13
N ARG A 289 -2.47 2.88 -7.86
CA ARG A 289 -2.35 1.49 -8.35
C ARG A 289 -1.18 1.36 -9.31
N SER A 290 -1.11 2.27 -10.29
CA SER A 290 0.00 2.30 -11.25
C SER A 290 1.35 2.60 -10.58
N LEU A 291 1.39 3.54 -9.63
CA LEU A 291 2.62 3.86 -8.89
C LEU A 291 3.10 2.69 -8.05
N VAL A 292 2.17 1.98 -7.41
CA VAL A 292 2.49 0.78 -6.62
C VAL A 292 3.09 -0.28 -7.53
N SER A 293 2.49 -0.59 -8.67
CA SER A 293 3.07 -1.54 -9.62
C SER A 293 4.42 -1.06 -10.18
N ALA A 294 4.60 0.23 -10.46
CA ALA A 294 5.87 0.77 -10.94
C ALA A 294 7.00 0.74 -9.89
N ALA A 295 6.67 0.64 -8.60
CA ALA A 295 7.65 0.73 -7.52
C ALA A 295 8.61 -0.47 -7.46
N GLY A 296 8.13 -1.68 -7.76
CA GLY A 296 8.97 -2.89 -7.84
C GLY A 296 10.03 -2.80 -8.94
N PRO A 297 9.66 -2.55 -10.21
CA PRO A 297 10.60 -2.32 -11.30
C PRO A 297 11.56 -1.16 -11.01
N LEU A 298 11.08 -0.09 -10.39
CA LEU A 298 11.94 1.02 -9.98
C LEU A 298 12.99 0.60 -8.96
N ALA A 299 12.65 -0.28 -8.00
CA ALA A 299 13.62 -0.83 -7.06
C ALA A 299 14.70 -1.67 -7.77
N ASN A 300 14.31 -2.51 -8.74
CA ASN A 300 15.26 -3.28 -9.55
C ASN A 300 16.18 -2.35 -10.35
N LEU A 301 15.65 -1.27 -10.93
CA LEU A 301 16.45 -0.26 -11.64
C LEU A 301 17.44 0.44 -10.70
N ILE A 302 17.04 0.80 -9.48
CA ILE A 302 17.94 1.39 -8.48
C ILE A 302 19.06 0.39 -8.13
N CYS A 303 18.72 -0.87 -7.87
CA CYS A 303 19.69 -1.92 -7.61
C CYS A 303 20.68 -2.08 -8.78
N LEU A 304 20.18 -2.15 -10.01
CA LEU A 304 20.99 -2.22 -11.23
C LEU A 304 21.99 -1.05 -11.30
N LEU A 305 21.52 0.19 -11.10
CA LEU A 305 22.38 1.36 -11.17
C LEU A 305 23.46 1.35 -10.08
N LEU A 306 23.13 0.90 -8.86
CA LEU A 306 24.10 0.73 -7.78
C LEU A 306 25.17 -0.33 -8.11
N LEU A 307 24.75 -1.46 -8.69
CA LEU A 307 25.66 -2.52 -9.13
C LEU A 307 26.52 -2.10 -10.33
N ALA A 308 26.04 -1.16 -11.15
CA ALA A 308 26.77 -0.61 -12.29
C ALA A 308 27.82 0.44 -11.90
N LEU A 309 27.74 1.04 -10.70
CA LEU A 309 28.64 2.12 -10.26
C LEU A 309 30.13 1.76 -10.39
N PRO A 310 30.60 0.56 -9.99
CA PRO A 310 32.02 0.23 -10.09
C PRO A 310 32.52 0.26 -11.54
N PHE A 311 31.68 -0.11 -12.52
CA PHE A 311 32.06 -0.23 -13.94
C PHE A 311 32.12 1.12 -14.67
N GLY A 312 31.72 2.22 -14.04
CA GLY A 312 31.68 3.56 -14.63
C GLY A 312 33.02 4.11 -15.11
N ASN A 313 32.98 4.95 -16.14
CA ASN A 313 34.19 5.41 -16.86
C ASN A 313 35.11 6.38 -16.09
N PHE A 314 34.72 6.93 -14.94
CA PHE A 314 35.59 7.82 -14.16
C PHE A 314 35.06 8.00 -12.72
N PRO A 315 35.90 8.02 -11.64
CA PRO A 315 37.34 7.78 -11.55
C PRO A 315 37.69 6.31 -11.19
N PHE A 316 36.74 5.37 -11.30
CA PHE A 316 36.89 3.99 -10.84
C PHE A 316 37.65 3.06 -11.80
N TYR A 317 37.99 3.50 -13.01
CA TYR A 317 38.66 2.66 -14.02
C TYR A 317 39.97 2.02 -13.52
N PHE A 318 40.81 2.79 -12.82
CA PHE A 318 42.05 2.26 -12.24
C PHE A 318 41.80 1.31 -11.05
N ILE A 319 40.66 1.45 -10.38
CA ILE A 319 40.25 0.54 -9.32
C ILE A 319 39.84 -0.80 -9.94
N LEU A 320 39.13 -0.78 -11.07
CA LEU A 320 38.69 -1.99 -11.78
C LEU A 320 39.83 -2.95 -12.13
N LEU A 321 40.99 -2.42 -12.54
CA LEU A 321 42.17 -3.22 -12.88
C LEU A 321 42.77 -3.97 -11.68
N ALA A 322 42.48 -3.54 -10.45
CA ALA A 322 42.92 -4.18 -9.22
C ALA A 322 41.86 -5.09 -8.60
N VAL A 323 40.66 -5.16 -9.19
CA VAL A 323 39.57 -6.01 -8.69
C VAL A 323 39.66 -7.40 -9.31
N PRO A 324 39.48 -8.49 -8.55
CA PRO A 324 39.41 -9.83 -9.11
C PRO A 324 38.32 -9.97 -10.16
N GLU A 325 38.64 -10.66 -11.25
CA GLU A 325 37.72 -10.90 -12.36
C GLU A 325 36.49 -11.68 -11.91
N GLU A 326 36.64 -12.62 -10.97
CA GLU A 326 35.54 -13.41 -10.41
C GLU A 326 34.54 -12.53 -9.67
N PHE A 327 35.02 -11.54 -8.91
CA PHE A 327 34.14 -10.58 -8.23
C PHE A 327 33.39 -9.70 -9.22
N LEU A 328 34.09 -9.15 -10.22
CA LEU A 328 33.47 -8.33 -11.26
C LEU A 328 32.45 -9.13 -12.08
N SER A 329 32.74 -10.39 -12.39
CA SER A 329 31.84 -11.30 -13.10
C SER A 329 30.59 -11.62 -12.27
N ALA A 330 30.76 -11.87 -10.97
CA ALA A 330 29.66 -12.07 -10.03
C ALA A 330 28.74 -10.83 -9.96
N LEU A 331 29.35 -9.65 -9.88
CA LEU A 331 28.65 -8.38 -9.82
C LEU A 331 27.93 -8.06 -11.13
N GLY A 332 28.57 -8.31 -12.27
CA GLY A 332 28.01 -8.15 -13.60
C GLY A 332 26.81 -9.07 -13.84
N LEU A 333 26.91 -10.35 -13.45
CA LEU A 333 25.78 -11.28 -13.54
C LEU A 333 24.63 -10.87 -12.61
N LEU A 334 24.91 -10.46 -11.37
CA LEU A 334 23.86 -9.96 -10.49
C LEU A 334 23.15 -8.73 -11.08
N ALA A 335 23.89 -7.83 -11.74
CA ALA A 335 23.32 -6.69 -12.45
C ALA A 335 22.47 -7.12 -13.66
N LEU A 336 22.92 -8.10 -14.44
CA LEU A 336 22.12 -8.69 -15.52
C LEU A 336 20.80 -9.24 -14.99
N LEU A 337 20.80 -9.93 -13.85
CA LEU A 337 19.56 -10.43 -13.23
C LEU A 337 18.62 -9.28 -12.84
N GLN A 338 19.13 -8.13 -12.38
CA GLN A 338 18.29 -6.94 -12.13
C GLN A 338 17.69 -6.38 -13.41
N MET A 339 18.48 -6.33 -14.50
CA MET A 339 18.00 -5.89 -15.80
C MET A 339 16.91 -6.81 -16.34
N VAL A 340 17.13 -8.13 -16.28
CA VAL A 340 16.15 -9.11 -16.72
C VAL A 340 14.87 -9.01 -15.88
N ALA A 341 14.99 -8.88 -14.55
CA ALA A 341 13.85 -8.69 -13.66
C ALA A 341 13.09 -7.39 -13.96
N LEU A 342 13.80 -6.29 -14.28
CA LEU A 342 13.20 -5.04 -14.73
C LEU A 342 12.37 -5.25 -16.01
N PHE A 343 12.97 -5.85 -17.03
CA PHE A 343 12.33 -6.07 -18.32
C PHE A 343 11.10 -6.98 -18.21
N ILE A 344 11.20 -8.10 -17.48
CA ILE A 344 10.05 -8.98 -17.24
C ILE A 344 8.94 -8.25 -16.52
N ASN A 345 9.26 -7.55 -15.43
CA ASN A 345 8.23 -6.86 -14.67
C ASN A 345 7.62 -5.70 -15.45
N LEU A 346 8.24 -5.18 -16.51
CA LEU A 346 7.63 -4.18 -17.39
C LEU A 346 6.78 -4.78 -18.52
N LEU A 347 6.78 -6.11 -18.73
CA LEU A 347 5.93 -6.73 -19.73
C LEU A 347 4.44 -6.51 -19.39
N PRO A 348 3.59 -6.15 -20.37
CA PRO A 348 2.17 -5.91 -20.17
C PRO A 348 1.37 -7.23 -20.10
N ILE A 349 1.84 -8.19 -19.32
CA ILE A 349 1.22 -9.51 -19.13
C ILE A 349 0.48 -9.52 -17.78
N PRO A 350 -0.80 -9.94 -17.73
CA PRO A 350 -1.56 -10.02 -16.48
C PRO A 350 -0.81 -10.83 -15.41
N GLY A 351 -0.62 -10.23 -14.24
CA GLY A 351 0.14 -10.82 -13.13
C GLY A 351 1.54 -10.26 -12.95
N LEU A 352 2.04 -9.47 -13.90
CA LEU A 352 3.27 -8.69 -13.78
C LEU A 352 2.97 -7.22 -13.51
N ASP A 353 3.97 -6.50 -13.01
CA ASP A 353 3.85 -5.09 -12.66
C ASP A 353 3.50 -4.19 -13.84
N GLY A 354 4.03 -4.47 -15.03
CA GLY A 354 3.84 -3.67 -16.24
C GLY A 354 2.38 -3.65 -16.65
N PHE A 355 1.68 -4.77 -16.48
CA PHE A 355 0.23 -4.81 -16.62
C PHE A 355 -0.46 -3.99 -15.53
N GLY A 356 -0.03 -4.10 -14.26
CA GLY A 356 -0.59 -3.32 -13.15
C GLY A 356 -0.40 -1.79 -13.29
N ILE A 357 0.65 -1.34 -13.99
CA ILE A 357 0.84 0.07 -14.36
C ILE A 357 -0.29 0.53 -15.29
N LEU A 358 -0.67 -0.30 -16.26
CA LEU A 358 -1.68 0.00 -17.27
C LEU A 358 -3.11 -0.30 -16.80
N GLU A 359 -3.28 -1.22 -15.85
CA GLU A 359 -4.56 -1.76 -15.40
C GLU A 359 -5.62 -0.69 -15.07
N PRO A 360 -5.30 0.43 -14.38
CA PRO A 360 -6.29 1.46 -14.06
C PRO A 360 -6.84 2.22 -15.27
N PHE A 361 -6.18 2.12 -16.43
CA PHE A 361 -6.54 2.81 -17.67
C PHE A 361 -7.24 1.87 -18.67
N LEU A 362 -7.33 0.57 -18.38
CA LEU A 362 -7.93 -0.40 -19.28
C LEU A 362 -9.47 -0.41 -19.18
N PRO A 363 -10.17 -0.67 -20.29
CA PRO A 363 -11.61 -0.89 -20.31
C PRO A 363 -12.00 -2.17 -19.54
N HIS A 364 -13.22 -2.21 -19.02
CA HIS A 364 -13.66 -3.26 -18.08
C HIS A 364 -13.66 -4.66 -18.69
N GLU A 365 -13.86 -4.77 -20.00
CA GLU A 365 -13.85 -6.03 -20.75
C GLU A 365 -12.45 -6.69 -20.71
N LEU A 366 -11.39 -5.89 -20.83
CA LEU A 366 -10.01 -6.38 -20.75
C LEU A 366 -9.62 -6.78 -19.34
N LEU A 367 -10.21 -6.14 -18.31
CA LEU A 367 -9.97 -6.50 -16.91
C LEU A 367 -10.53 -7.90 -16.58
N GLY A 368 -11.70 -8.24 -17.12
CA GLY A 368 -12.28 -9.57 -16.97
C GLY A 368 -11.37 -10.65 -17.56
N PHE A 369 -10.95 -10.48 -18.81
CA PHE A 369 -10.03 -11.41 -19.46
C PHE A 369 -8.66 -11.49 -18.78
N ALA A 370 -8.10 -10.35 -18.36
CA ALA A 370 -6.84 -10.29 -17.63
C ALA A 370 -6.91 -11.01 -16.28
N SER A 371 -8.03 -10.90 -15.56
CA SER A 371 -8.21 -11.60 -14.29
C SER A 371 -8.18 -13.12 -14.43
N PHE A 372 -8.69 -13.65 -15.54
CA PHE A 372 -8.62 -15.07 -15.89
C PHE A 372 -7.19 -15.52 -16.25
N LEU A 373 -6.44 -14.70 -16.98
CA LEU A 373 -5.06 -15.00 -17.36
C LEU A 373 -4.03 -14.80 -16.24
N ARG A 374 -4.32 -13.97 -15.23
CA ARG A 374 -3.40 -13.59 -14.16
C ARG A 374 -2.69 -14.78 -13.46
N PRO A 375 -3.36 -15.91 -13.12
CA PRO A 375 -2.69 -17.08 -12.55
C PRO A 375 -1.71 -17.77 -13.51
N PHE A 376 -1.92 -17.62 -14.82
CA PHE A 376 -1.08 -18.21 -15.87
C PHE A 376 0.03 -17.26 -16.35
N GLY A 377 0.08 -16.01 -15.85
CA GLY A 377 1.05 -15.00 -16.29
C GLY A 377 2.49 -15.51 -16.27
N PHE A 378 2.89 -16.17 -15.17
CA PHE A 378 4.21 -16.81 -15.05
C PHE A 378 4.47 -17.84 -16.16
N LEU A 379 3.52 -18.74 -16.40
CA LEU A 379 3.67 -19.79 -17.42
C LEU A 379 3.75 -19.20 -18.83
N ILE A 380 3.00 -18.13 -19.09
CA ILE A 380 3.03 -17.40 -20.37
C ILE A 380 4.42 -16.82 -20.61
N VAL A 381 4.99 -16.12 -19.62
CA VAL A 381 6.35 -15.55 -19.73
C VAL A 381 7.38 -16.65 -19.93
N PHE A 382 7.32 -17.73 -19.13
CA PHE A 382 8.24 -18.85 -19.25
C PHE A 382 8.21 -19.46 -20.66
N LEU A 383 7.04 -19.77 -21.20
CA LEU A 383 6.94 -20.34 -22.55
C LEU A 383 7.45 -19.40 -23.64
N LEU A 384 7.17 -18.10 -23.48
CA LEU A 384 7.52 -17.06 -24.44
C LEU A 384 9.03 -16.80 -24.48
N LEU A 385 9.72 -16.94 -23.35
CA LEU A 385 11.17 -16.72 -23.25
C LEU A 385 12.01 -17.99 -23.36
N SER A 386 11.49 -19.17 -22.98
CA SER A 386 12.22 -20.45 -23.04
C SER A 386 12.29 -21.08 -24.44
N THR A 387 11.50 -20.59 -25.39
CA THR A 387 11.51 -21.08 -26.78
C THR A 387 12.38 -20.17 -27.64
N ASP A 388 13.19 -20.75 -28.53
CA ASP A 388 13.94 -20.04 -29.59
C ASP A 388 12.97 -19.41 -30.61
N SER A 389 12.33 -18.33 -30.18
CA SER A 389 11.30 -17.62 -30.92
C SER A 389 11.78 -16.20 -31.24
N PRO A 390 11.26 -15.56 -32.30
CA PRO A 390 11.56 -14.15 -32.58
C PRO A 390 11.25 -13.23 -31.40
N ILE A 391 10.27 -13.58 -30.56
CA ILE A 391 9.89 -12.81 -29.39
C ILE A 391 10.95 -12.94 -28.29
N SER A 392 11.43 -14.15 -28.01
CA SER A 392 12.51 -14.38 -27.04
C SER A 392 13.79 -13.67 -27.49
N ASN A 393 14.16 -13.80 -28.77
CA ASN A 393 15.34 -13.11 -29.32
C ASN A 393 15.20 -11.60 -29.19
N PHE A 394 14.05 -11.03 -29.58
CA PHE A 394 13.79 -9.60 -29.39
C PHE A 394 13.91 -9.17 -27.93
N PHE A 395 13.38 -9.95 -26.98
CA PHE A 395 13.49 -9.65 -25.56
C PHE A 395 14.97 -9.61 -25.11
N TRP A 396 15.74 -10.65 -25.42
CA TRP A 396 17.14 -10.76 -25.02
C TRP A 396 18.04 -9.71 -25.68
N ASP A 397 17.82 -9.42 -26.98
CA ASP A 397 18.53 -8.37 -27.70
C ASP A 397 18.33 -7.00 -27.03
N ASN A 398 17.11 -6.71 -26.58
CA ASN A 398 16.82 -5.46 -25.87
C ASN A 398 17.43 -5.44 -24.47
N VAL A 399 17.43 -6.56 -23.74
CA VAL A 399 18.11 -6.67 -22.43
C VAL A 399 19.61 -6.38 -22.58
N TRP A 400 20.27 -7.02 -23.55
CA TRP A 400 21.70 -6.81 -23.80
C TRP A 400 22.01 -5.41 -24.31
N SER A 401 21.17 -4.85 -25.18
CA SER A 401 21.30 -3.46 -25.65
C SER A 401 21.17 -2.47 -24.50
N ALA A 402 20.22 -2.70 -23.58
CA ALA A 402 20.06 -1.87 -22.39
C ALA A 402 21.26 -1.99 -21.44
N MET A 403 21.82 -3.18 -21.26
CA MET A 403 23.05 -3.38 -20.46
C MET A 403 24.22 -2.59 -21.04
N GLN A 404 24.41 -2.64 -22.36
CA GLN A 404 25.45 -1.86 -23.04
C GLN A 404 25.26 -0.35 -22.88
N LEU A 405 24.00 0.12 -22.91
CA LEU A 405 23.67 1.53 -22.68
C LEU A 405 24.01 1.98 -21.25
N VAL A 406 23.84 1.10 -20.26
CA VAL A 406 24.28 1.36 -18.89
C VAL A 406 25.80 1.41 -18.83
N ASN A 407 26.49 0.36 -19.28
CA ASN A 407 27.95 0.32 -19.31
C ASN A 407 28.49 -0.90 -20.12
N LEU A 408 29.44 -0.67 -21.03
CA LEU A 408 30.06 -1.74 -21.83
C LEU A 408 30.87 -2.75 -20.99
N ASN A 409 31.60 -2.30 -19.97
CA ASN A 409 32.37 -3.19 -19.09
C ASN A 409 31.42 -4.07 -18.28
N LEU A 410 30.32 -3.50 -17.78
CA LEU A 410 29.29 -4.26 -17.08
C LEU A 410 28.75 -5.39 -17.96
N THR A 411 28.47 -5.13 -19.23
CA THR A 411 28.02 -6.14 -20.19
C THR A 411 29.04 -7.26 -20.38
N TYR A 412 30.33 -6.92 -20.50
CA TYR A 412 31.40 -7.92 -20.61
C TYR A 412 31.43 -8.84 -19.39
N PHE A 413 31.50 -8.27 -18.18
CA PHE A 413 31.55 -9.06 -16.95
C PHE A 413 30.25 -9.81 -16.66
N ALA A 414 29.09 -9.27 -17.08
CA ALA A 414 27.83 -10.01 -17.05
C ALA A 414 27.91 -11.29 -17.88
N ASN A 415 28.47 -11.21 -19.09
CA ASN A 415 28.64 -12.37 -19.96
C ASN A 415 29.63 -13.40 -19.39
N GLU A 416 30.76 -12.96 -18.81
CA GLU A 416 31.70 -13.86 -18.13
C GLU A 416 31.07 -14.52 -16.89
N GLY A 417 30.25 -13.77 -16.14
CA GLY A 417 29.46 -14.31 -15.03
C GLY A 417 28.47 -15.38 -15.49
N VAL A 418 27.74 -15.17 -16.60
CA VAL A 418 26.83 -16.17 -17.19
C VAL A 418 27.57 -17.47 -17.50
N LYS A 419 28.71 -17.40 -18.22
CA LYS A 419 29.51 -18.61 -18.57
C LYS A 419 29.99 -19.37 -17.34
N THR A 420 30.32 -18.64 -16.27
CA THR A 420 30.87 -19.23 -15.05
C THR A 420 29.76 -19.84 -14.18
N PHE A 421 28.57 -19.24 -14.19
CA PHE A 421 27.42 -19.68 -13.38
C PHE A 421 26.59 -20.77 -14.07
N PHE A 422 26.55 -20.75 -15.41
CA PHE A 422 25.87 -21.72 -16.27
C PHE A 422 26.88 -22.38 -17.22
N PRO A 423 27.71 -23.31 -16.72
CA PRO A 423 28.78 -23.95 -17.50
C PRO A 423 28.29 -24.90 -18.60
#